data_AF-A0A820TSS8-F1
#
_entry.id   AF-A0A820TSS8-F1
#
_cell.length_a   1.000
_cell.length_b   1.000
_cell.length_c   1.000
_cell.angle_alpha   90.00
_cell.angle_beta   90.00
_cell.angle_gamma   90.00
#
_symmetry.space_group_name_H-M   'P 1'
#
loop_
_entity.id
_entity.type
_entity.pdbx_description
1 polymer ?
#
loop_
_entity_poly.entity_id
_entity_poly.type
_entity_poly.pdbx_seq_one_letter_code
_entity_poly.pdbx_strand_id
1 'polypeptide(L)'
;MAAIKNGTTPYNQIQGIASINVPAYSNGDENFFSVEEHYLHDVYMGIKWQCVEYARRWLFIRKQCIFQNARHAADIFTNVKSIERVTDGKHFPLKPHPNGSPYKPQADSILIFSRTEDQPFGHIAVICEVVPGFVRIAEQNHDSKYWPGDYARELPLIKKNDLYYIEDDENVVNGWMEIEDNHQLEPLDESNLGVILKQYQQQRPMGTLERCMIPNKTSELKDGWLDENCPAEKCFMDINGEDIARADADYLPYYKIDNYLLFHIGTASNEIHRMFMEATQRVVNDDELMTRCSIPQVFWSRIRYSWTNDRHLEMSGRFDLAFNGKQLKVVEYNADSASALFECSIIQEKWAKAVQLESTFLSGFQMHRALVHNWKRMNIESCVHLLIDNDPDEMLTALYMQQVMNEAGINTKLCKMTD
;
A
#
# COMPACT_ATOMS: atom_id res chain seq x y z
N MET A 1 6.75 -17.81 -15.68
CA MET A 1 7.63 -16.86 -14.94
C MET A 1 7.83 -15.63 -15.82
N ALA A 2 6.97 -14.62 -15.76
CA ALA A 2 7.40 -13.27 -16.09
C ALA A 2 8.59 -12.96 -15.18
N ALA A 3 9.66 -12.45 -15.78
CA ALA A 3 10.91 -12.21 -15.09
C ALA A 3 10.64 -11.35 -13.85
N ILE A 4 10.79 -11.94 -12.67
CA ILE A 4 11.27 -11.20 -11.50
C ILE A 4 12.50 -10.47 -12.06
N LYS A 5 12.47 -9.13 -12.12
CA LYS A 5 13.69 -8.36 -12.45
C LYS A 5 14.79 -8.95 -11.57
N ASN A 6 15.80 -9.55 -12.18
CA ASN A 6 16.90 -10.19 -11.44
C ASN A 6 17.39 -9.19 -10.36
N GLY A 7 17.12 -9.50 -9.09
CA GLY A 7 17.50 -8.67 -7.95
C GLY A 7 16.38 -8.05 -7.11
N THR A 8 15.10 -8.08 -7.51
CA THR A 8 14.02 -7.56 -6.66
C THR A 8 13.39 -8.63 -5.75
N THR A 9 13.24 -8.29 -4.47
CA THR A 9 12.67 -9.15 -3.41
C THR A 9 11.14 -9.01 -3.46
N PRO A 10 10.37 -10.11 -3.57
CA PRO A 10 8.91 -10.04 -3.59
C PRO A 10 8.32 -9.40 -2.33
N TYR A 11 7.13 -8.81 -2.43
CA TYR A 11 6.40 -8.26 -1.28
C TYR A 11 6.36 -9.27 -0.12
N ASN A 12 6.52 -8.77 1.11
CA ASN A 12 6.48 -9.54 2.35
C ASN A 12 7.60 -10.58 2.53
N GLN A 13 8.64 -10.57 1.68
CA GLN A 13 9.87 -11.34 1.87
C GLN A 13 10.92 -10.51 2.60
N ILE A 14 11.75 -11.17 3.42
CA ILE A 14 12.84 -10.50 4.16
C ILE A 14 13.91 -10.03 3.17
N GLN A 15 14.23 -8.74 3.19
CA GLN A 15 15.33 -8.13 2.44
C GLN A 15 16.66 -8.24 3.18
N GLY A 16 16.63 -8.11 4.51
CA GLY A 16 17.78 -8.18 5.38
C GLY A 16 17.39 -8.11 6.85
N ILE A 17 18.36 -8.26 7.75
CA ILE A 17 18.13 -8.23 9.21
C ILE A 17 19.14 -7.27 9.83
N ALA A 18 18.66 -6.15 10.38
CA ALA A 18 19.51 -5.20 11.08
C ALA A 18 19.62 -5.53 12.57
N SER A 19 20.69 -5.02 13.20
CA SER A 19 20.84 -5.00 14.66
C SER A 19 20.57 -6.38 15.30
N ILE A 20 21.06 -7.44 14.65
CA ILE A 20 20.95 -8.87 15.03
C ILE A 20 19.57 -9.48 14.74
N ASN A 21 18.46 -8.81 15.07
CA ASN A 21 17.13 -9.44 15.11
C ASN A 21 15.96 -8.61 14.55
N VAL A 22 16.22 -7.54 13.80
CA VAL A 22 15.15 -6.72 13.21
C VAL A 22 15.05 -6.98 11.70
N PRO A 23 14.11 -7.81 11.23
CA PRO A 23 13.96 -8.07 9.79
C PRO A 23 13.38 -6.86 9.07
N ALA A 24 13.94 -6.49 7.92
CA ALA A 24 13.28 -5.62 6.96
C ALA A 24 12.57 -6.45 5.90
N TYR A 25 11.32 -6.12 5.60
CA TYR A 25 10.51 -6.78 4.59
C TYR A 25 10.35 -5.90 3.37
N SER A 26 10.37 -6.54 2.20
CA SER A 26 10.13 -5.85 0.93
C SER A 26 8.70 -5.37 0.86
N ASN A 27 8.55 -4.09 0.51
CA ASN A 27 7.26 -3.50 0.13
C ASN A 27 6.89 -3.83 -1.34
N GLY A 28 7.72 -4.58 -2.05
CA GLY A 28 7.54 -4.95 -3.46
C GLY A 28 7.83 -3.81 -4.43
N ASP A 29 7.18 -2.67 -4.23
CA ASP A 29 7.38 -1.41 -4.94
C ASP A 29 7.36 -0.25 -3.94
N GLU A 30 8.15 0.80 -4.17
CA GLU A 30 8.27 1.97 -3.28
C GLU A 30 6.94 2.76 -3.11
N ASN A 31 6.08 2.69 -4.13
CA ASN A 31 4.76 3.33 -4.16
C ASN A 31 3.65 2.39 -3.69
N PHE A 32 3.97 1.13 -3.36
CA PHE A 32 2.95 0.18 -2.91
C PHE A 32 2.44 0.55 -1.52
N PHE A 33 1.13 0.53 -1.34
CA PHE A 33 0.52 0.74 -0.05
C PHE A 33 -0.45 -0.41 0.22
N SER A 34 -0.04 -1.33 1.09
CA SER A 34 -0.78 -2.59 1.31
C SER A 34 -2.15 -2.40 1.95
N VAL A 35 -2.37 -1.26 2.63
CA VAL A 35 -3.54 -1.04 3.50
C VAL A 35 -3.58 -2.08 4.66
N GLU A 36 -2.46 -2.76 4.95
CA GLU A 36 -2.33 -3.73 6.04
C GLU A 36 -1.65 -3.13 7.27
N GLU A 37 -2.33 -3.15 8.42
CA GLU A 37 -1.72 -2.79 9.69
C GLU A 37 -0.81 -3.93 10.20
N HIS A 38 0.36 -3.56 10.71
CA HIS A 38 1.25 -4.45 11.42
C HIS A 38 1.19 -4.19 12.93
N TYR A 39 1.02 -5.27 13.67
CA TYR A 39 1.08 -5.28 15.13
C TYR A 39 2.10 -6.31 15.59
N LEU A 40 2.93 -5.94 16.57
CA LEU A 40 3.84 -6.85 17.24
C LEU A 40 3.49 -6.87 18.73
N HIS A 41 3.10 -8.03 19.25
CA HIS A 41 2.57 -8.20 20.61
C HIS A 41 1.44 -7.20 20.95
N ASP A 42 0.51 -7.05 20.01
CA ASP A 42 -0.64 -6.12 20.05
C ASP A 42 -0.27 -4.63 20.08
N VAL A 43 1.01 -4.27 19.91
CA VAL A 43 1.46 -2.89 19.75
C VAL A 43 1.51 -2.53 18.26
N TYR A 44 0.88 -1.43 17.88
CA TYR A 44 0.82 -0.98 16.49
C TYR A 44 2.19 -0.51 15.99
N MET A 45 2.69 -1.16 14.95
CA MET A 45 3.98 -0.85 14.33
C MET A 45 3.84 0.11 13.15
N GLY A 46 2.76 0.03 12.37
CA GLY A 46 2.58 0.84 11.17
C GLY A 46 1.90 0.06 10.05
N ILE A 47 1.92 0.61 8.83
CA ILE A 47 1.42 -0.09 7.64
C ILE A 47 2.54 -0.94 7.03
N LYS A 48 2.27 -2.20 6.69
CA LYS A 48 3.23 -3.08 6.01
C LYS A 48 3.55 -2.58 4.60
N TRP A 49 4.78 -2.51 4.12
CA TRP A 49 6.05 -2.51 4.86
C TRP A 49 6.71 -1.14 4.67
N GLN A 50 6.07 -0.12 5.23
CA GLN A 50 6.47 1.28 5.09
C GLN A 50 7.71 1.61 5.95
N CYS A 51 8.41 2.69 5.60
CA CYS A 51 9.61 3.15 6.33
C CYS A 51 9.32 3.48 7.80
N VAL A 52 8.19 4.13 8.09
CA VAL A 52 7.75 4.46 9.45
C VAL A 52 7.44 3.20 10.27
N GLU A 53 6.89 2.17 9.62
CA GLU A 53 6.64 0.87 10.26
C GLU A 53 7.95 0.24 10.73
N TYR A 54 8.95 0.21 9.85
CA TYR A 54 10.26 -0.34 10.17
C TYR A 54 10.92 0.39 11.34
N ALA A 55 10.97 1.73 11.28
CA ALA A 55 11.61 2.53 12.33
C ALA A 55 10.93 2.35 13.69
N ARG A 56 9.59 2.29 13.74
CA ARG A 56 8.84 2.03 14.97
C ARG A 56 9.10 0.62 15.50
N ARG A 57 9.10 -0.39 14.63
CA ARG A 57 9.39 -1.78 15.02
C ARG A 57 10.82 -1.98 15.46
N TRP A 58 11.77 -1.31 14.82
CA TRP A 58 13.17 -1.34 15.24
C TRP A 58 13.33 -0.79 16.65
N LEU A 59 12.73 0.38 16.96
CA LEU A 59 12.74 0.94 18.31
C LEU A 59 12.06 0.02 19.33
N PHE A 60 10.96 -0.61 18.95
CA PHE A 60 10.23 -1.51 19.83
C PHE A 60 11.08 -2.74 20.18
N ILE A 61 11.68 -3.39 19.18
CA ILE A 61 12.52 -4.59 19.38
C ILE A 61 13.84 -4.26 20.07
N ARG A 62 14.50 -3.15 19.71
CA ARG A 62 15.86 -2.83 20.19
C ARG A 62 15.90 -2.00 21.45
N LYS A 63 14.82 -1.28 21.76
CA LYS A 63 14.79 -0.26 22.83
C LYS A 63 13.52 -0.32 23.68
N GLN A 64 12.59 -1.24 23.41
CA GLN A 64 11.26 -1.30 24.05
C GLN A 64 10.47 0.00 23.91
N CYS A 65 10.77 0.81 22.89
CA CYS A 65 10.22 2.15 22.72
C CYS A 65 9.42 2.29 21.44
N ILE A 66 8.47 3.22 21.43
CA ILE A 66 7.75 3.66 20.23
C ILE A 66 7.75 5.19 20.15
N PHE A 67 7.51 5.75 18.97
CA PHE A 67 7.19 7.16 18.81
C PHE A 67 5.72 7.34 18.38
N GLN A 68 5.18 8.51 18.69
CA GLN A 68 3.81 8.91 18.35
C GLN A 68 3.57 8.86 16.83
N ASN A 69 2.30 8.73 16.44
CA ASN A 69 1.95 8.70 15.02
C ASN A 69 2.31 10.03 14.33
N ALA A 70 3.05 9.93 13.24
CA ALA A 70 3.35 11.04 12.35
C ALA A 70 2.59 10.81 11.03
N ARG A 71 2.03 11.88 10.46
CA ARG A 71 1.28 11.81 9.20
C ARG A 71 2.20 11.43 8.03
N HIS A 72 3.42 11.94 8.02
CA HIS A 72 4.43 11.62 7.03
C HIS A 72 5.79 11.42 7.71
N ALA A 73 6.70 10.68 7.08
CA ALA A 73 8.02 10.40 7.64
C ALA A 73 8.82 11.67 7.93
N ALA A 74 8.81 12.65 7.01
CA ALA A 74 9.51 13.92 7.20
C ALA A 74 9.02 14.74 8.42
N ASP A 75 7.75 14.59 8.82
CA ASP A 75 7.19 15.33 9.96
C ASP A 75 7.80 14.89 11.30
N ILE A 76 8.42 13.71 11.35
CA ILE A 76 9.03 13.16 12.57
C ILE A 76 10.12 14.11 13.08
N PHE A 77 10.91 14.68 12.19
CA PHE A 77 12.03 15.57 12.54
C PHE A 77 11.58 16.81 13.33
N THR A 78 10.39 17.34 13.04
CA THR A 78 9.86 18.55 13.68
C THR A 78 8.84 18.26 14.77
N ASN A 79 8.03 17.21 14.63
CA ASN A 79 6.83 17.01 15.45
C ASN A 79 7.03 15.98 16.56
N VAL A 80 7.94 15.02 16.40
CA VAL A 80 8.21 14.00 17.42
C VAL A 80 9.34 14.49 18.32
N LYS A 81 9.06 14.61 19.62
CA LYS A 81 10.01 15.15 20.62
C LYS A 81 10.61 14.12 21.56
N SER A 82 10.00 12.94 21.64
CA SER A 82 10.47 11.84 22.47
C SER A 82 9.99 10.51 21.91
N ILE A 83 10.68 9.46 22.31
CA ILE A 83 10.17 8.08 22.27
C ILE A 83 9.66 7.70 23.66
N GLU A 84 8.76 6.75 23.72
CA GLU A 84 8.11 6.30 24.95
C GLU A 84 8.32 4.80 25.13
N ARG A 85 8.83 4.40 26.30
CA ARG A 85 9.06 3.00 26.62
C ARG A 85 7.77 2.32 27.03
N VAL A 86 7.45 1.21 26.38
CA VAL A 86 6.13 0.55 26.50
C VAL A 86 5.93 -0.20 27.82
N THR A 87 6.99 -0.39 28.61
CA THR A 87 6.98 -1.20 29.84
C THR A 87 6.71 -0.38 31.09
N ASP A 88 6.98 0.92 31.05
CA ASP A 88 6.78 1.84 32.19
C ASP A 88 6.26 3.24 31.80
N GLY A 89 6.11 3.52 30.50
CA GLY A 89 5.67 4.82 29.99
C GLY A 89 6.72 5.92 30.12
N LYS A 90 7.98 5.58 30.40
CA LYS A 90 9.05 6.58 30.49
C LYS A 90 9.34 7.18 29.11
N HIS A 91 9.39 8.51 29.05
CA HIS A 91 9.77 9.25 27.85
C HIS A 91 11.28 9.50 27.79
N PHE A 92 11.84 9.36 26.60
CA PHE A 92 13.24 9.65 26.27
C PHE A 92 13.28 10.71 25.17
N PRO A 93 13.82 11.91 25.43
CA PRO A 93 13.87 12.98 24.44
C PRO A 93 14.60 12.56 23.16
N LEU A 94 14.09 13.01 22.02
CA LEU A 94 14.78 12.95 20.74
C LEU A 94 15.40 14.30 20.44
N LYS A 95 16.73 14.34 20.35
CA LYS A 95 17.49 15.55 20.06
C LYS A 95 17.78 15.66 18.56
N PRO A 96 17.12 16.59 17.83
CA PRO A 96 17.34 16.73 16.40
C PRO A 96 18.67 17.44 16.12
N HIS A 97 19.41 16.91 15.16
CA HIS A 97 20.62 17.48 14.59
C HIS A 97 20.39 17.70 13.10
N PRO A 98 20.32 18.96 12.63
CA PRO A 98 20.17 19.23 11.20
C PRO A 98 21.41 18.73 10.43
N ASN A 99 21.22 18.34 9.18
CA ASN A 99 22.35 17.99 8.32
C ASN A 99 23.32 19.19 8.21
N GLY A 100 24.62 18.96 8.42
CA GLY A 100 25.58 20.05 8.68
C GLY A 100 25.68 20.46 10.15
N SER A 101 25.38 19.57 11.09
CA SER A 101 25.51 19.79 12.53
C SER A 101 26.95 19.62 13.02
N PRO A 102 27.40 20.34 14.08
CA PRO A 102 28.73 20.13 14.68
C PRO A 102 28.84 18.81 15.45
N TYR A 103 27.71 18.18 15.75
CA TYR A 103 27.65 16.87 16.39
C TYR A 103 27.78 15.80 15.32
N LYS A 104 28.53 14.72 15.59
CA LYS A 104 28.65 13.58 14.69
C LYS A 104 27.46 12.64 14.90
N PRO A 105 26.84 12.05 13.86
CA PRO A 105 25.82 11.02 14.07
C PRO A 105 26.36 9.84 14.87
N GLN A 106 25.46 9.19 15.61
CA GLN A 106 25.73 8.02 16.42
C GLN A 106 24.86 6.85 15.95
N ALA A 107 25.32 5.62 16.21
CA ALA A 107 24.48 4.45 16.06
C ALA A 107 23.21 4.58 16.91
N ASP A 108 22.13 3.91 16.49
CA ASP A 108 20.78 4.00 17.03
C ASP A 108 20.05 5.34 16.80
N SER A 109 20.67 6.28 16.08
CA SER A 109 20.00 7.54 15.69
C SER A 109 18.96 7.32 14.59
N ILE A 110 17.90 8.11 14.61
CA ILE A 110 16.86 8.12 13.58
C ILE A 110 17.24 9.11 12.49
N LEU A 111 17.43 8.66 11.25
CA LEU A 111 17.75 9.50 10.10
C LEU A 111 16.45 9.90 9.36
N ILE A 112 16.30 11.20 9.06
CA ILE A 112 15.10 11.72 8.38
C ILE A 112 15.47 12.40 7.06
N PHE A 113 14.68 12.11 6.03
CA PHE A 113 14.79 12.70 4.69
C PHE A 113 13.63 13.68 4.44
N SER A 114 13.92 14.73 3.67
CA SER A 114 12.98 15.78 3.30
C SER A 114 11.91 15.27 2.34
N ARG A 115 10.83 16.04 2.22
CA ARG A 115 9.90 15.87 1.11
C ARG A 115 10.49 16.45 -0.16
N THR A 116 10.38 15.70 -1.24
CA THR A 116 10.69 16.15 -2.61
C THR A 116 9.50 15.84 -3.51
N GLU A 117 9.58 16.21 -4.79
CA GLU A 117 8.56 15.84 -5.78
C GLU A 117 8.47 14.31 -5.93
N ASP A 118 9.63 13.64 -5.98
CA ASP A 118 9.73 12.18 -6.08
C ASP A 118 9.49 11.47 -4.74
N GLN A 119 9.64 12.17 -3.61
CA GLN A 119 9.43 11.63 -2.26
C GLN A 119 8.46 12.52 -1.45
N PRO A 120 7.16 12.54 -1.79
CA PRO A 120 6.20 13.50 -1.24
C PRO A 120 5.93 13.32 0.27
N PHE A 121 6.28 12.18 0.85
CA PHE A 121 6.12 11.89 2.27
C PHE A 121 7.42 12.03 3.08
N GLY A 122 8.54 12.23 2.40
CA GLY A 122 9.89 12.03 2.93
C GLY A 122 10.16 10.58 3.30
N HIS A 123 11.26 10.35 4.02
CA HIS A 123 11.67 9.01 4.44
C HIS A 123 12.28 9.00 5.83
N ILE A 124 12.34 7.80 6.43
CA ILE A 124 12.92 7.56 7.74
C ILE A 124 13.72 6.26 7.71
N ALA A 125 14.93 6.32 8.24
CA ALA A 125 15.82 5.18 8.40
C ALA A 125 16.41 5.17 9.82
N VAL A 126 17.04 4.06 10.20
CA VAL A 126 17.82 3.96 11.44
C VAL A 126 19.30 3.85 11.11
N ILE A 127 20.14 4.66 11.74
CA ILE A 127 21.60 4.53 11.65
C ILE A 127 22.04 3.36 12.53
N CYS A 128 22.41 2.23 11.93
CA CYS A 128 22.83 1.03 12.66
C CYS A 128 24.31 1.07 13.03
N GLU A 129 25.15 1.70 12.20
CA GLU A 129 26.59 1.79 12.43
C GLU A 129 27.15 3.09 11.85
N VAL A 130 28.17 3.65 12.50
CA VAL A 130 28.92 4.81 12.01
C VAL A 130 30.37 4.41 11.82
N VAL A 131 30.77 4.21 10.56
CA VAL A 131 32.10 3.76 10.17
C VAL A 131 32.92 4.93 9.60
N PRO A 132 34.24 4.78 9.39
CA PRO A 132 35.02 5.83 8.73
C PRO A 132 34.47 6.16 7.34
N GLY A 133 34.02 7.40 7.15
CA GLY A 133 33.54 7.93 5.86
C GLY A 133 32.09 7.61 5.51
N PHE A 134 31.39 6.76 6.27
CA PHE A 134 30.01 6.36 5.98
C PHE A 134 29.17 6.15 7.24
N VAL A 135 27.85 6.27 7.09
CA VAL A 135 26.89 5.66 8.01
C VAL A 135 26.22 4.48 7.31
N ARG A 136 25.98 3.40 8.06
CA ARG A 136 25.17 2.26 7.61
C ARG A 136 23.78 2.41 8.15
N ILE A 137 22.80 2.34 7.27
CA ILE A 137 21.40 2.54 7.64
C ILE A 137 20.57 1.29 7.38
N ALA A 138 19.52 1.12 8.18
CA ALA A 138 18.50 0.13 7.99
C ALA A 138 17.14 0.80 7.79
N GLU A 139 16.42 0.39 6.75
CA GLU A 139 15.19 1.04 6.30
C GLU A 139 14.30 0.07 5.49
N GLN A 140 13.02 0.39 5.35
CA GLN A 140 12.11 -0.30 4.42
C GLN A 140 11.50 0.74 3.48
N ASN A 141 10.96 0.27 2.35
CA ASN A 141 10.29 1.11 1.36
C ASN A 141 11.20 2.18 0.73
N HIS A 142 12.46 1.81 0.47
CA HIS A 142 13.40 2.59 -0.34
C HIS A 142 13.75 1.82 -1.63
N ASP A 143 14.28 0.60 -1.50
CA ASP A 143 14.50 -0.32 -2.61
C ASP A 143 13.83 -1.67 -2.27
N SER A 144 13.59 -2.50 -3.28
CA SER A 144 13.14 -3.88 -3.16
C SER A 144 14.29 -4.90 -3.23
N LYS A 145 15.55 -4.49 -3.41
CA LYS A 145 16.70 -5.42 -3.43
C LYS A 145 16.98 -6.08 -2.07
N TYR A 146 17.59 -7.26 -2.11
CA TYR A 146 18.18 -7.87 -0.90
C TYR A 146 19.31 -6.99 -0.38
N TRP A 147 19.43 -6.92 0.94
CA TRP A 147 20.47 -6.14 1.58
C TRP A 147 21.85 -6.78 1.39
N PRO A 148 22.91 -5.97 1.25
CA PRO A 148 24.28 -6.47 1.14
C PRO A 148 24.80 -7.10 2.45
N GLY A 149 24.15 -6.82 3.58
CA GLY A 149 24.53 -7.31 4.91
C GLY A 149 23.45 -7.06 5.96
N ASP A 150 23.87 -6.67 7.16
CA ASP A 150 22.99 -6.27 8.26
C ASP A 150 22.56 -4.79 8.20
N TYR A 151 22.68 -4.19 7.02
CA TYR A 151 22.29 -2.82 6.68
C TYR A 151 21.74 -2.76 5.25
N ALA A 152 20.85 -1.80 4.98
CA ALA A 152 20.25 -1.56 3.67
C ALA A 152 21.21 -0.85 2.72
N ARG A 153 21.77 0.28 3.17
CA ARG A 153 22.65 1.16 2.37
C ARG A 153 23.76 1.77 3.23
N GLU A 154 24.84 2.17 2.56
CA GLU A 154 25.89 3.02 3.10
C GLU A 154 25.71 4.43 2.54
N LEU A 155 25.63 5.43 3.40
CA LEU A 155 25.54 6.84 3.01
C LEU A 155 26.85 7.56 3.38
N PRO A 156 27.45 8.34 2.47
CA PRO A 156 28.66 9.12 2.77
C PRO A 156 28.47 10.04 3.99
N LEU A 157 29.44 9.99 4.90
CA LEU A 157 29.54 10.88 6.06
C LEU A 157 30.75 11.80 5.89
N ILE A 158 30.48 13.05 5.54
CA ILE A 158 31.50 14.05 5.21
C ILE A 158 31.65 15.03 6.37
N LYS A 159 32.90 15.33 6.74
CA LYS A 159 33.21 16.41 7.69
C LYS A 159 33.80 17.59 6.93
N LYS A 160 33.11 18.74 6.95
CA LYS A 160 33.55 20.00 6.32
C LYS A 160 33.38 21.16 7.30
N ASN A 161 34.43 21.96 7.49
CA ASN A 161 34.41 23.12 8.40
C ASN A 161 33.89 22.79 9.82
N ASP A 162 34.31 21.66 10.37
CA ASP A 162 33.84 21.12 11.66
C ASP A 162 32.35 20.77 11.76
N LEU A 163 31.65 20.69 10.63
CA LEU A 163 30.28 20.23 10.52
C LEU A 163 30.22 18.86 9.83
N TYR A 164 29.27 18.02 10.23
CA TYR A 164 29.02 16.69 9.69
C TYR A 164 27.81 16.70 8.76
N TYR A 165 27.99 16.11 7.59
CA TYR A 165 26.99 15.98 6.54
C TYR A 165 26.81 14.49 6.19
N ILE A 166 25.56 14.04 6.13
CA ILE A 166 25.19 12.77 5.50
C ILE A 166 24.65 13.12 4.12
N GLU A 167 25.20 12.49 3.08
CA GLU A 167 24.78 12.69 1.69
C GLU A 167 24.04 11.44 1.18
N ASP A 168 23.06 11.64 0.32
CA ASP A 168 22.33 10.61 -0.41
C ASP A 168 22.11 11.18 -1.82
N ASP A 169 22.40 10.36 -2.84
CA ASP A 169 22.35 10.78 -4.24
C ASP A 169 20.91 10.94 -4.75
N GLU A 170 19.95 10.29 -4.09
CA GLU A 170 18.54 10.25 -4.48
C GLU A 170 17.67 11.14 -3.59
N ASN A 171 18.01 11.25 -2.31
CA ASN A 171 17.16 11.89 -1.31
C ASN A 171 17.83 13.05 -0.57
N VAL A 172 17.06 14.09 -0.25
CA VAL A 172 17.56 15.21 0.55
C VAL A 172 17.49 14.84 2.04
N VAL A 173 18.62 14.89 2.75
CA VAL A 173 18.68 14.57 4.19
C VAL A 173 18.35 15.81 5.03
N ASN A 174 17.31 15.74 5.86
CA ASN A 174 16.99 16.78 6.85
C ASN A 174 18.01 16.79 8.00
N GLY A 175 18.38 15.61 8.48
CA GLY A 175 19.24 15.42 9.64
C GLY A 175 18.94 14.11 10.38
N TRP A 176 19.54 13.94 11.55
CA TRP A 176 19.32 12.77 12.42
C TRP A 176 18.86 13.18 13.81
N MET A 177 18.20 12.28 14.52
CA MET A 177 17.71 12.49 15.87
C MET A 177 18.38 11.48 16.82
N GLU A 178 19.11 11.99 17.81
CA GLU A 178 19.74 11.18 18.86
C GLU A 178 18.75 10.93 20.00
N ILE A 179 18.77 9.72 20.56
CA ILE A 179 17.97 9.36 21.73
C ILE A 179 18.76 9.76 22.98
N GLU A 180 18.25 10.71 23.76
CA GLU A 180 18.84 11.03 25.05
C GLU A 180 18.70 9.85 26.02
N ASP A 181 19.74 9.62 26.83
CA ASP A 181 19.81 8.49 27.77
C ASP A 181 19.65 7.10 27.13
N ASN A 182 20.08 6.92 25.87
CA ASN A 182 20.01 5.64 25.14
C ASN A 182 20.62 4.44 25.88
N HIS A 183 21.59 4.68 26.78
CA HIS A 183 22.22 3.65 27.61
C HIS A 183 21.26 2.98 28.62
N GLN A 184 20.09 3.57 28.89
CA GLN A 184 19.05 3.01 29.76
C GLN A 184 18.06 2.12 29.01
N LEU A 185 18.22 1.98 27.69
CA LEU A 185 17.32 1.25 26.81
C LEU A 185 17.95 -0.09 26.44
N GLU A 186 17.15 -1.15 26.59
CA GLU A 186 17.56 -2.52 26.31
C GLU A 186 16.64 -3.14 25.25
N PRO A 187 17.10 -4.18 24.54
CA PRO A 187 16.24 -4.95 23.65
C PRO A 187 15.02 -5.53 24.37
N LEU A 188 13.97 -5.81 23.61
CA LEU A 188 12.78 -6.48 24.11
C LEU A 188 13.11 -7.91 24.54
N ASP A 189 12.72 -8.27 25.76
CA ASP A 189 12.76 -9.65 26.25
C ASP A 189 11.47 -10.39 25.85
N GLU A 190 11.54 -11.17 24.77
CA GLU A 190 10.41 -11.96 24.29
C GLU A 190 9.93 -13.04 25.28
N SER A 191 10.72 -13.38 26.30
CA SER A 191 10.30 -14.31 27.35
C SER A 191 9.38 -13.67 28.40
N ASN A 192 9.30 -12.33 28.42
CA ASN A 192 8.58 -11.57 29.44
C ASN A 192 7.68 -10.48 28.83
N LEU A 193 6.81 -10.84 27.89
CA LEU A 193 5.92 -9.88 27.21
C LEU A 193 4.81 -9.30 28.11
N GLY A 194 4.57 -9.89 29.29
CA GLY A 194 3.55 -9.43 30.23
C GLY A 194 3.83 -8.04 30.85
N VAL A 195 5.05 -7.52 30.68
CA VAL A 195 5.46 -6.18 31.14
C VAL A 195 4.99 -5.06 30.22
N ILE A 196 4.58 -5.37 28.98
CA ILE A 196 4.07 -4.35 28.06
C ILE A 196 2.76 -3.81 28.64
N LEU A 197 2.69 -2.49 28.88
CA LEU A 197 1.50 -1.88 29.46
C LEU A 197 0.32 -1.99 28.49
N LYS A 198 -0.84 -2.36 29.04
CA LYS A 198 -2.09 -2.57 28.27
C LYS A 198 -2.51 -1.38 27.42
N GLN A 199 -2.12 -0.16 27.78
CA GLN A 199 -2.45 1.05 27.02
C GLN A 199 -1.78 1.08 25.63
N TYR A 200 -0.66 0.38 25.45
CA TYR A 200 0.00 0.24 24.14
C TYR A 200 -0.50 -0.97 23.36
N GLN A 201 -1.14 -1.92 24.05
CA GLN A 201 -1.76 -3.08 23.44
C GLN A 201 -3.15 -2.70 22.96
N GLN A 202 -3.27 -2.39 21.66
CA GLN A 202 -4.53 -1.91 21.11
C GLN A 202 -5.48 -3.07 20.85
N GLN A 203 -6.70 -2.97 21.39
CA GLN A 203 -7.82 -3.72 20.82
C GLN A 203 -8.16 -3.09 19.47
N ARG A 204 -8.00 -3.85 18.39
CA ARG A 204 -8.27 -3.40 17.03
C ARG A 204 -9.75 -3.02 16.89
N PRO A 205 -10.12 -1.73 16.81
CA PRO A 205 -11.50 -1.38 16.52
C PRO A 205 -11.82 -1.83 15.09
N MET A 206 -13.02 -2.36 14.85
CA MET A 206 -13.45 -2.71 13.48
C MET A 206 -13.63 -1.50 12.57
N GLY A 207 -13.71 -0.31 13.16
CA GLY A 207 -14.05 0.90 12.44
C GLY A 207 -15.55 1.05 12.20
N THR A 208 -15.89 2.09 11.46
CA THR A 208 -17.26 2.56 11.27
C THR A 208 -17.61 2.68 9.79
N LEU A 209 -18.89 2.41 9.48
CA LEU A 209 -19.51 2.66 8.18
C LEU A 209 -20.75 3.52 8.43
N GLU A 210 -20.74 4.74 7.90
CA GLU A 210 -21.81 5.71 8.06
C GLU A 210 -22.45 6.00 6.71
N ARG A 211 -23.78 5.97 6.66
CA ARG A 211 -24.53 6.47 5.51
C ARG A 211 -24.75 7.98 5.69
N CYS A 212 -24.22 8.76 4.77
CA CYS A 212 -24.28 10.20 4.79
C CYS A 212 -25.14 10.71 3.61
N MET A 213 -25.55 11.97 3.70
CA MET A 213 -26.32 12.65 2.66
C MET A 213 -25.73 14.05 2.46
N ILE A 214 -25.67 14.52 1.21
CA ILE A 214 -25.41 15.93 0.90
C ILE A 214 -26.63 16.53 0.20
N PRO A 215 -26.92 17.83 0.40
CA PRO A 215 -27.93 18.51 -0.40
C PRO A 215 -27.59 18.38 -1.88
N ASN A 216 -28.58 18.04 -2.68
CA ASN A 216 -28.36 17.93 -4.10
C ASN A 216 -28.31 19.32 -4.73
N LYS A 217 -27.10 19.75 -5.08
CA LYS A 217 -26.85 20.97 -5.85
C LYS A 217 -26.48 20.67 -7.31
N THR A 218 -26.62 19.42 -7.75
CA THR A 218 -26.20 19.02 -9.12
C THR A 218 -27.10 19.55 -10.23
N SER A 219 -28.25 20.14 -9.91
CA SER A 219 -29.02 20.95 -10.86
C SER A 219 -28.19 22.14 -11.41
N GLU A 220 -27.14 22.58 -10.71
CA GLU A 220 -26.15 23.58 -11.16
C GLU A 220 -24.93 22.96 -11.87
N LEU A 221 -24.80 21.63 -11.87
CA LEU A 221 -23.69 20.84 -12.44
C LEU A 221 -24.12 20.01 -13.66
N LYS A 222 -25.27 20.35 -14.26
CA LYS A 222 -25.92 19.56 -15.33
C LYS A 222 -25.02 19.28 -16.53
N ASP A 223 -24.01 20.11 -16.79
CA ASP A 223 -23.10 19.93 -17.92
C ASP A 223 -21.64 19.72 -17.45
N GLY A 224 -21.01 18.64 -17.93
CA GLY A 224 -19.56 18.57 -18.06
C GLY A 224 -18.74 18.05 -16.86
N TRP A 225 -19.33 17.31 -15.91
CA TRP A 225 -18.54 16.66 -14.86
C TRP A 225 -17.88 15.34 -15.30
N LEU A 226 -18.39 14.75 -16.38
CA LEU A 226 -17.75 13.68 -17.15
C LEU A 226 -17.29 14.24 -18.50
N ASP A 227 -16.23 13.65 -19.05
CA ASP A 227 -15.63 14.04 -20.33
C ASP A 227 -16.15 13.17 -21.47
N GLU A 228 -17.01 13.74 -22.33
CA GLU A 228 -17.55 13.06 -23.51
C GLU A 228 -16.49 12.67 -24.55
N ASN A 229 -15.30 13.26 -24.50
CA ASN A 229 -14.20 12.90 -25.38
C ASN A 229 -13.43 11.67 -24.88
N CYS A 230 -13.62 11.30 -23.61
CA CYS A 230 -13.08 10.06 -23.05
C CYS A 230 -14.02 8.90 -23.42
N PRO A 231 -13.59 7.91 -24.22
CA PRO A 231 -14.48 6.86 -24.70
C PRO A 231 -15.17 6.06 -23.58
N ALA A 232 -14.44 5.78 -22.49
CA ALA A 232 -15.00 5.05 -21.34
C ALA A 232 -16.07 5.88 -20.60
N GLU A 233 -15.83 7.18 -20.40
CA GLU A 233 -16.81 8.07 -19.75
C GLU A 233 -18.04 8.27 -20.62
N LYS A 234 -17.86 8.47 -21.92
CA LYS A 234 -18.97 8.52 -22.86
C LYS A 234 -19.79 7.24 -22.85
N CYS A 235 -19.13 6.08 -22.87
CA CYS A 235 -19.81 4.79 -22.76
C CYS A 235 -20.60 4.67 -21.45
N PHE A 236 -20.02 5.10 -20.33
CA PHE A 236 -20.72 5.13 -19.05
C PHE A 236 -21.94 6.07 -19.08
N MET A 237 -21.83 7.21 -19.74
CA MET A 237 -22.94 8.14 -19.97
C MET A 237 -24.06 7.49 -20.80
N ASP A 238 -23.70 6.82 -21.89
CA ASP A 238 -24.66 6.15 -22.77
C ASP A 238 -25.41 5.01 -22.04
N ILE A 239 -24.73 4.28 -21.14
CA ILE A 239 -25.33 3.18 -20.34
C ILE A 239 -26.32 3.72 -19.30
N ASN A 240 -25.94 4.76 -18.56
CA ASN A 240 -26.69 5.22 -17.39
C ASN A 240 -27.69 6.36 -17.72
N GLY A 241 -27.59 6.96 -18.90
CA GLY A 241 -28.51 7.97 -19.41
C GLY A 241 -28.42 9.34 -18.73
N GLU A 242 -29.42 10.19 -19.00
CA GLU A 242 -29.42 11.61 -18.59
C GLU A 242 -29.53 11.85 -17.07
N ASP A 243 -29.96 10.85 -16.27
CA ASP A 243 -30.13 10.99 -14.81
C ASP A 243 -28.96 10.44 -13.98
N ILE A 244 -27.76 10.37 -14.57
CA ILE A 244 -26.51 10.08 -13.84
C ILE A 244 -26.29 11.02 -12.65
N ALA A 245 -26.79 12.25 -12.73
CA ALA A 245 -26.67 13.26 -11.68
C ALA A 245 -27.76 13.16 -10.59
N ARG A 246 -28.75 12.26 -10.74
CA ARG A 246 -29.97 12.20 -9.91
C ARG A 246 -30.62 13.57 -9.75
N ALA A 247 -30.86 14.24 -10.88
CA ALA A 247 -31.21 15.66 -10.91
C ALA A 247 -32.51 15.99 -10.15
N ASP A 248 -33.41 15.00 -10.01
CA ASP A 248 -34.69 15.12 -9.32
C ASP A 248 -34.62 14.79 -7.81
N ALA A 249 -33.46 14.37 -7.29
CA ALA A 249 -33.31 14.08 -5.86
C ALA A 249 -32.99 15.35 -5.06
N ASP A 250 -33.60 15.55 -3.89
CA ASP A 250 -33.23 16.65 -2.99
C ASP A 250 -31.88 16.43 -2.29
N TYR A 251 -31.47 15.17 -2.16
CA TYR A 251 -30.25 14.77 -1.46
C TYR A 251 -29.56 13.60 -2.15
N LEU A 252 -28.23 13.63 -2.17
CA LEU A 252 -27.40 12.56 -2.73
C LEU A 252 -26.80 11.72 -1.59
N PRO A 253 -27.06 10.40 -1.55
CA PRO A 253 -26.47 9.51 -0.56
C PRO A 253 -25.03 9.15 -0.91
N TYR A 254 -24.19 9.01 0.12
CA TYR A 254 -22.87 8.39 0.03
C TYR A 254 -22.54 7.64 1.31
N TYR A 255 -21.45 6.88 1.32
CA TYR A 255 -20.97 6.20 2.51
C TYR A 255 -19.59 6.70 2.89
N LYS A 256 -19.37 6.84 4.20
CA LYS A 256 -18.09 7.17 4.80
C LYS A 256 -17.63 6.00 5.65
N ILE A 257 -16.39 5.60 5.46
CA ILE A 257 -15.69 4.67 6.35
C ILE A 257 -14.56 5.39 7.05
N ASP A 258 -14.25 5.00 8.27
CA ASP A 258 -13.03 5.45 8.93
C ASP A 258 -11.82 4.62 8.50
N ASN A 259 -10.63 5.09 8.90
CA ASN A 259 -9.37 4.42 8.55
C ASN A 259 -9.28 3.00 9.11
N TYR A 260 -9.90 2.73 10.26
CA TYR A 260 -9.86 1.40 10.87
C TYR A 260 -10.60 0.38 10.00
N LEU A 261 -11.81 0.71 9.53
CA LEU A 261 -12.54 -0.19 8.65
C LEU A 261 -11.86 -0.35 7.29
N LEU A 262 -11.29 0.72 6.74
CA LEU A 262 -10.49 0.65 5.51
C LEU A 262 -9.30 -0.32 5.65
N PHE A 263 -8.51 -0.18 6.72
CA PHE A 263 -7.37 -1.05 6.99
C PHE A 263 -7.79 -2.49 7.29
N HIS A 264 -8.92 -2.67 7.97
CA HIS A 264 -9.47 -4.00 8.21
C HIS A 264 -9.90 -4.67 6.89
N ILE A 265 -10.55 -3.94 5.98
CA ILE A 265 -10.93 -4.43 4.65
C ILE A 265 -9.69 -4.78 3.84
N GLY A 266 -8.67 -3.91 3.80
CA GLY A 266 -7.41 -4.17 3.09
C GLY A 266 -6.72 -5.44 3.59
N THR A 267 -6.53 -5.54 4.92
CA THR A 267 -5.92 -6.71 5.57
C THR A 267 -6.70 -7.99 5.30
N ALA A 268 -8.02 -7.96 5.50
CA ALA A 268 -8.86 -9.12 5.24
C ALA A 268 -8.84 -9.52 3.76
N SER A 269 -8.84 -8.56 2.83
CA SER A 269 -8.81 -8.84 1.39
C SER A 269 -7.52 -9.54 0.97
N ASN A 270 -6.36 -9.09 1.47
CA ASN A 270 -5.08 -9.72 1.15
C ASN A 270 -4.96 -11.13 1.78
N GLU A 271 -5.42 -11.30 3.02
CA GLU A 271 -5.44 -12.62 3.68
C GLU A 271 -6.38 -13.59 2.96
N ILE A 272 -7.59 -13.14 2.63
CA ILE A 272 -8.60 -13.94 1.94
C ILE A 272 -8.11 -14.30 0.53
N HIS A 273 -7.54 -13.36 -0.23
CA HIS A 273 -6.93 -13.67 -1.53
C HIS A 273 -5.89 -14.79 -1.41
N ARG A 274 -4.98 -14.72 -0.44
CA ARG A 274 -4.01 -15.81 -0.18
C ARG A 274 -4.71 -17.14 0.12
N MET A 275 -5.76 -17.14 0.96
CA MET A 275 -6.54 -18.35 1.27
C MET A 275 -7.21 -18.94 0.01
N PHE A 276 -7.77 -18.09 -0.87
CA PHE A 276 -8.33 -18.53 -2.15
C PHE A 276 -7.24 -19.13 -3.04
N MET A 277 -6.05 -18.53 -3.11
CA MET A 277 -4.93 -19.08 -3.88
C MET A 277 -4.47 -20.45 -3.36
N GLU A 278 -4.40 -20.62 -2.03
CA GLU A 278 -4.08 -21.92 -1.40
C GLU A 278 -5.17 -22.98 -1.64
N ALA A 279 -6.44 -22.58 -1.55
CA ALA A 279 -7.57 -23.46 -1.85
C ALA A 279 -7.57 -23.89 -3.33
N THR A 280 -7.34 -22.96 -4.26
CA THR A 280 -7.22 -23.25 -5.69
C THR A 280 -6.06 -24.19 -5.97
N GLN A 281 -4.89 -23.98 -5.35
CA GLN A 281 -3.76 -24.92 -5.46
C GLN A 281 -4.15 -26.34 -5.06
N ARG A 282 -4.93 -26.50 -3.99
CA ARG A 282 -5.42 -27.80 -3.53
C ARG A 282 -6.38 -28.42 -4.54
N VAL A 283 -7.34 -27.65 -5.05
CA VAL A 283 -8.31 -28.11 -6.05
C VAL A 283 -7.60 -28.57 -7.32
N VAL A 284 -6.68 -27.76 -7.85
CA VAL A 284 -5.94 -28.06 -9.09
C VAL A 284 -5.13 -29.36 -8.99
N ASN A 285 -4.65 -29.70 -7.79
CA ASN A 285 -3.86 -30.91 -7.54
C ASN A 285 -4.69 -32.17 -7.26
N ASP A 286 -6.02 -32.09 -7.21
CA ASP A 286 -6.90 -33.17 -6.79
C ASP A 286 -8.05 -33.37 -7.80
N ASP A 287 -8.03 -34.49 -8.52
CA ASP A 287 -9.02 -34.84 -9.55
C ASP A 287 -10.46 -34.93 -8.99
N GLU A 288 -10.64 -35.34 -7.73
CA GLU A 288 -11.96 -35.42 -7.10
C GLU A 288 -12.50 -34.01 -6.83
N LEU A 289 -11.65 -33.10 -6.37
CA LEU A 289 -12.03 -31.70 -6.16
C LEU A 289 -12.30 -30.98 -7.50
N MET A 290 -11.48 -31.21 -8.53
CA MET A 290 -11.74 -30.69 -9.89
C MET A 290 -13.11 -31.15 -10.41
N THR A 291 -13.47 -32.42 -10.16
CA THR A 291 -14.79 -32.97 -10.50
C THR A 291 -15.91 -32.27 -9.74
N ARG A 292 -15.73 -32.00 -8.44
CA ARG A 292 -16.71 -31.27 -7.61
C ARG A 292 -16.91 -29.81 -8.04
N CYS A 293 -15.88 -29.20 -8.62
CA CYS A 293 -15.97 -27.88 -9.25
C CYS A 293 -16.66 -27.91 -10.63
N SER A 294 -17.16 -29.07 -11.06
CA SER A 294 -17.84 -29.25 -12.36
C SER A 294 -16.98 -28.88 -13.57
N ILE A 295 -15.65 -29.00 -13.45
CA ILE A 295 -14.72 -28.71 -14.53
C ILE A 295 -14.60 -29.94 -15.43
N PRO A 296 -14.90 -29.87 -16.75
CA PRO A 296 -14.76 -31.00 -17.65
C PRO A 296 -13.32 -31.51 -17.73
N GLN A 297 -13.14 -32.83 -17.64
CA GLN A 297 -11.82 -33.48 -17.58
C GLN A 297 -10.89 -33.11 -18.74
N VAL A 298 -11.45 -32.82 -19.91
CA VAL A 298 -10.69 -32.38 -21.10
C VAL A 298 -9.89 -31.09 -20.87
N PHE A 299 -10.27 -30.25 -19.91
CA PHE A 299 -9.59 -28.99 -19.59
C PHE A 299 -8.57 -29.10 -18.45
N TRP A 300 -8.51 -30.21 -17.71
CA TRP A 300 -7.71 -30.30 -16.49
C TRP A 300 -6.21 -30.09 -16.72
N SER A 301 -5.67 -30.66 -17.79
CA SER A 301 -4.26 -30.45 -18.16
C SER A 301 -3.94 -28.99 -18.45
N ARG A 302 -4.85 -28.28 -19.13
CA ARG A 302 -4.71 -26.85 -19.45
C ARG A 302 -4.80 -25.97 -18.21
N ILE A 303 -5.74 -26.26 -17.30
CA ILE A 303 -5.89 -25.53 -16.05
C ILE A 303 -4.66 -25.71 -15.16
N ARG A 304 -4.16 -26.95 -15.01
CA ARG A 304 -2.92 -27.24 -14.28
C ARG A 304 -1.72 -26.52 -14.86
N TYR A 305 -1.64 -26.47 -16.20
CA TYR A 305 -0.60 -25.71 -16.89
C TYR A 305 -0.71 -24.21 -16.58
N SER A 306 -1.89 -23.62 -16.74
CA SER A 306 -2.13 -22.19 -16.46
C SER A 306 -1.82 -21.84 -15.00
N TRP A 307 -2.27 -22.65 -14.05
CA TRP A 307 -1.97 -22.45 -12.64
C TRP A 307 -0.47 -22.47 -12.33
N THR A 308 0.27 -23.37 -12.96
CA THR A 308 1.72 -23.50 -12.74
C THR A 308 2.50 -22.37 -13.40
N ASN A 309 2.11 -21.94 -14.60
CA ASN A 309 2.94 -21.07 -15.43
C ASN A 309 2.49 -19.60 -15.40
N ASP A 310 1.19 -19.35 -15.26
CA ASP A 310 0.53 -18.09 -15.62
C ASP A 310 -0.16 -17.40 -14.44
N ARG A 311 -0.18 -17.99 -13.23
CA ARG A 311 -0.85 -17.41 -12.04
C ARG A 311 -0.47 -15.96 -11.68
N HIS A 312 0.67 -15.50 -12.16
CA HIS A 312 1.22 -14.16 -11.91
C HIS A 312 0.67 -13.11 -12.89
N LEU A 313 -0.17 -13.51 -13.84
CA LEU A 313 -0.80 -12.65 -14.83
C LEU A 313 -2.18 -12.12 -14.39
N GLU A 314 -2.68 -12.53 -13.21
CA GLU A 314 -3.93 -12.01 -12.64
C GLU A 314 -3.83 -10.48 -12.46
N MET A 315 -4.83 -9.76 -13.00
CA MET A 315 -4.81 -8.29 -13.04
C MET A 315 -5.77 -7.68 -12.01
N SER A 316 -6.97 -8.23 -11.89
CA SER A 316 -8.01 -7.72 -10.99
C SER A 316 -8.97 -8.83 -10.58
N GLY A 317 -9.50 -8.69 -9.37
CA GLY A 317 -10.63 -9.46 -8.85
C GLY A 317 -11.41 -8.61 -7.85
N ARG A 318 -12.66 -9.00 -7.57
CA ARG A 318 -13.53 -8.28 -6.62
C ARG A 318 -14.07 -9.20 -5.55
N PHE A 319 -13.86 -8.85 -4.29
CA PHE A 319 -14.56 -9.49 -3.18
C PHE A 319 -15.89 -8.81 -2.92
N ASP A 320 -16.93 -9.62 -2.74
CA ASP A 320 -18.20 -9.14 -2.24
C ASP A 320 -18.22 -9.36 -0.72
N LEU A 321 -18.19 -8.26 0.02
CA LEU A 321 -18.05 -8.26 1.48
C LEU A 321 -19.35 -7.79 2.16
N ALA A 322 -19.68 -8.43 3.27
CA ALA A 322 -20.78 -8.04 4.15
C ALA A 322 -20.22 -7.50 5.48
N PHE A 323 -20.67 -6.31 5.88
CA PHE A 323 -20.31 -5.69 7.15
C PHE A 323 -21.56 -5.28 7.93
N ASN A 324 -21.68 -5.72 9.19
CA ASN A 324 -22.83 -5.43 10.05
C ASN A 324 -22.53 -4.40 11.16
N GLY A 325 -21.41 -3.67 11.06
CA GLY A 325 -20.92 -2.77 12.12
C GLY A 325 -20.05 -3.45 13.17
N LYS A 326 -19.96 -4.78 13.17
CA LYS A 326 -19.15 -5.56 14.15
C LYS A 326 -18.30 -6.65 13.51
N GLN A 327 -18.71 -7.18 12.38
CA GLN A 327 -18.05 -8.30 11.71
C GLN A 327 -18.01 -8.05 10.21
N LEU A 328 -16.85 -8.33 9.61
CA LEU A 328 -16.65 -8.39 8.17
C LEU A 328 -16.65 -9.85 7.72
N LYS A 329 -17.40 -10.16 6.65
CA LYS A 329 -17.48 -11.50 6.07
C LYS A 329 -17.38 -11.42 4.56
N VAL A 330 -16.66 -12.38 3.96
CA VAL A 330 -16.65 -12.58 2.52
C VAL A 330 -17.85 -13.44 2.12
N VAL A 331 -18.57 -12.99 1.08
CA VAL A 331 -19.64 -13.74 0.45
C VAL A 331 -19.06 -14.55 -0.70
N GLU A 332 -18.35 -13.89 -1.61
CA GLU A 332 -17.69 -14.51 -2.75
C GLU A 332 -16.47 -13.72 -3.26
N TYR A 333 -15.68 -14.37 -4.12
CA TYR A 333 -14.54 -13.77 -4.82
C TYR A 333 -14.74 -13.88 -6.34
N ASN A 334 -15.06 -12.76 -6.96
CA ASN A 334 -15.21 -12.61 -8.41
C ASN A 334 -13.84 -12.35 -9.03
N ALA A 335 -13.07 -13.43 -9.26
CA ALA A 335 -11.70 -13.38 -9.76
C ALA A 335 -11.57 -13.51 -11.30
N ASP A 336 -12.65 -13.87 -11.99
CA ASP A 336 -12.66 -14.07 -13.45
C ASP A 336 -13.07 -12.80 -14.20
N SER A 337 -14.21 -12.22 -13.83
CA SER A 337 -14.66 -10.92 -14.31
C SER A 337 -15.10 -10.05 -13.14
N ALA A 338 -14.47 -8.88 -13.01
CA ALA A 338 -14.76 -7.91 -11.96
C ALA A 338 -15.45 -6.68 -12.57
N SER A 339 -16.79 -6.65 -12.51
CA SER A 339 -17.55 -5.44 -12.84
C SER A 339 -17.34 -4.34 -11.79
N ALA A 340 -17.80 -3.13 -12.10
CA ALA A 340 -17.64 -1.92 -11.28
C ALA A 340 -16.21 -1.34 -11.17
N LEU A 341 -15.27 -1.82 -12.00
CA LEU A 341 -13.87 -1.39 -11.96
C LEU A 341 -13.72 0.10 -12.33
N PHE A 342 -14.43 0.54 -13.36
CA PHE A 342 -14.38 1.92 -13.83
C PHE A 342 -15.05 2.87 -12.84
N GLU A 343 -16.16 2.44 -12.26
CA GLU A 343 -16.95 3.21 -11.31
C GLU A 343 -16.15 3.48 -10.04
N CYS A 344 -15.47 2.45 -9.54
CA CYS A 344 -14.61 2.56 -8.37
C CYS A 344 -13.34 3.38 -8.68
N SER A 345 -12.75 3.22 -9.87
CA SER A 345 -11.45 3.84 -10.16
C SER A 345 -11.54 5.29 -10.62
N ILE A 346 -12.63 5.69 -11.28
CA ILE A 346 -12.76 7.00 -11.95
C ILE A 346 -14.04 7.72 -11.51
N ILE A 347 -15.21 7.08 -11.65
CA ILE A 347 -16.48 7.78 -11.53
C ILE A 347 -16.73 8.32 -10.13
N GLN A 348 -16.49 7.54 -9.07
CA GLN A 348 -16.73 8.01 -7.70
C GLN A 348 -15.91 9.27 -7.36
N GLU A 349 -14.71 9.42 -7.94
CA GLU A 349 -13.86 10.59 -7.74
C GLU A 349 -14.34 11.80 -8.51
N LYS A 350 -14.69 11.63 -9.78
CA LYS A 350 -15.30 12.71 -10.55
C LYS A 350 -16.61 13.17 -9.93
N TRP A 351 -17.43 12.23 -9.44
CA TRP A 351 -18.67 12.55 -8.75
C TRP A 351 -18.42 13.33 -7.46
N ALA A 352 -17.50 12.87 -6.60
CA ALA A 352 -17.16 13.56 -5.36
C ALA A 352 -16.65 14.99 -5.61
N LYS A 353 -15.84 15.20 -6.67
CA LYS A 353 -15.37 16.53 -7.09
C LYS A 353 -16.53 17.40 -7.57
N ALA A 354 -17.41 16.85 -8.41
CA ALA A 354 -18.56 17.58 -8.95
C ALA A 354 -19.43 18.12 -7.82
N VAL A 355 -19.81 17.27 -6.87
CA VAL A 355 -20.67 17.65 -5.74
C VAL A 355 -19.93 18.39 -4.62
N GLN A 356 -18.65 18.71 -4.81
CA GLN A 356 -17.77 19.39 -3.84
C GLN A 356 -17.75 18.66 -2.49
N LEU A 357 -17.68 17.33 -2.52
CA LEU A 357 -17.65 16.51 -1.32
C LEU A 357 -16.35 16.74 -0.56
N GLU A 358 -16.46 17.24 0.67
CA GLU A 358 -15.34 17.31 1.60
C GLU A 358 -14.91 15.88 1.96
N SER A 359 -13.72 15.47 1.52
CA SER A 359 -13.16 14.16 1.81
C SER A 359 -11.65 14.24 1.95
N THR A 360 -11.08 13.41 2.82
CA THR A 360 -9.63 13.27 2.97
C THR A 360 -9.01 12.42 1.87
N PHE A 361 -9.74 11.40 1.39
CA PHE A 361 -9.45 10.58 0.21
C PHE A 361 -10.69 9.70 -0.12
N LEU A 362 -10.72 9.10 -1.30
CA LEU A 362 -11.80 8.23 -1.78
C LEU A 362 -11.39 6.77 -1.79
N SER A 363 -12.36 5.85 -1.73
CA SER A 363 -12.07 4.41 -1.54
C SER A 363 -11.22 3.78 -2.64
N GLY A 364 -11.39 4.21 -3.90
CA GLY A 364 -10.69 3.66 -5.07
C GLY A 364 -9.41 4.41 -5.48
N PHE A 365 -8.91 5.34 -4.65
CA PHE A 365 -7.85 6.30 -5.01
C PHE A 365 -6.55 5.69 -5.57
N GLN A 366 -6.28 4.40 -5.31
CA GLN A 366 -5.08 3.72 -5.81
C GLN A 366 -5.33 2.87 -7.05
N MET A 367 -6.59 2.53 -7.37
CA MET A 367 -6.92 1.47 -8.31
C MET A 367 -6.39 1.76 -9.71
N HIS A 368 -6.64 2.96 -10.25
CA HIS A 368 -6.17 3.32 -11.59
C HIS A 368 -4.64 3.28 -11.70
N ARG A 369 -3.94 3.87 -10.73
CA ARG A 369 -2.47 3.87 -10.68
C ARG A 369 -1.91 2.45 -10.58
N ALA A 370 -2.53 1.60 -9.76
CA ALA A 370 -2.13 0.19 -9.59
C ALA A 370 -2.31 -0.60 -10.89
N LEU A 371 -3.42 -0.40 -11.61
CA LEU A 371 -3.66 -1.06 -12.90
C LEU A 371 -2.62 -0.64 -13.95
N VAL A 372 -2.36 0.66 -14.11
CA VAL A 372 -1.35 1.17 -15.05
C VAL A 372 0.04 0.60 -14.70
N HIS A 373 0.38 0.60 -13.42
CA HIS A 373 1.64 0.04 -12.93
C HIS A 373 1.77 -1.47 -13.22
N ASN A 374 0.72 -2.25 -12.97
CA ASN A 374 0.71 -3.69 -13.23
C ASN A 374 0.90 -4.00 -14.72
N TRP A 375 0.23 -3.27 -15.60
CA TRP A 375 0.42 -3.41 -17.04
C TRP A 375 1.83 -3.03 -17.50
N LYS A 376 2.40 -1.91 -17.00
CA LYS A 376 3.78 -1.52 -17.30
C LYS A 376 4.78 -2.63 -16.94
N ARG A 377 4.55 -3.34 -15.83
CA ARG A 377 5.40 -4.45 -15.37
C ARG A 377 5.34 -5.69 -16.23
N MET A 378 4.27 -5.90 -16.99
CA MET A 378 4.18 -7.03 -17.92
C MET A 378 5.13 -6.89 -19.11
N ASN A 379 5.60 -5.67 -19.42
CA ASN A 379 6.56 -5.38 -20.49
C ASN A 379 6.16 -6.02 -21.83
N ILE A 380 4.90 -5.82 -22.23
CA ILE A 380 4.33 -6.39 -23.46
C ILE A 380 4.66 -5.44 -24.62
N GLU A 381 5.47 -5.93 -25.57
CA GLU A 381 5.83 -5.16 -26.78
C GLU A 381 4.84 -5.37 -27.93
N SER A 382 4.06 -6.45 -27.88
CA SER A 382 3.05 -6.80 -28.89
C SER A 382 1.68 -6.16 -28.63
N CYS A 383 0.80 -6.19 -29.63
CA CYS A 383 -0.57 -5.73 -29.46
C CYS A 383 -1.39 -6.68 -28.57
N VAL A 384 -2.09 -6.13 -27.57
CA VAL A 384 -3.06 -6.85 -26.72
C VAL A 384 -4.46 -6.72 -27.31
N HIS A 385 -5.14 -7.86 -27.51
CA HIS A 385 -6.51 -7.88 -28.01
C HIS A 385 -7.49 -7.95 -26.83
N LEU A 386 -8.39 -6.98 -26.74
CA LEU A 386 -9.46 -6.92 -25.74
C LEU A 386 -10.71 -7.54 -26.37
N LEU A 387 -11.06 -8.75 -25.94
CA LEU A 387 -12.18 -9.52 -26.48
C LEU A 387 -13.41 -9.29 -25.62
N ILE A 388 -14.52 -8.86 -26.23
CA ILE A 388 -15.80 -8.62 -25.55
C ILE A 388 -16.98 -9.16 -26.37
N ASP A 389 -18.07 -9.46 -25.69
CA ASP A 389 -19.37 -9.67 -26.31
C ASP A 389 -20.05 -8.33 -26.66
N ASN A 390 -21.24 -8.38 -27.26
CA ASN A 390 -22.09 -7.22 -27.51
C ASN A 390 -22.87 -6.81 -26.25
N ASP A 391 -22.14 -6.56 -25.17
CA ASP A 391 -22.65 -6.11 -23.88
C ASP A 391 -22.08 -4.70 -23.54
N PRO A 392 -22.94 -3.74 -23.13
CA PRO A 392 -22.47 -2.39 -22.79
C PRO A 392 -21.53 -2.33 -21.58
N ASP A 393 -21.72 -3.16 -20.56
CA ASP A 393 -20.88 -3.15 -19.35
C ASP A 393 -19.48 -3.74 -19.66
N GLU A 394 -19.42 -4.77 -20.50
CA GLU A 394 -18.17 -5.29 -21.04
C GLU A 394 -17.45 -4.25 -21.92
N MET A 395 -18.19 -3.54 -22.78
CA MET A 395 -17.66 -2.44 -23.58
C MET A 395 -17.03 -1.36 -22.69
N LEU A 396 -17.74 -0.93 -21.65
CA LEU A 396 -17.24 0.06 -20.71
C LEU A 396 -15.93 -0.39 -20.06
N THR A 397 -15.93 -1.63 -19.54
CA THR A 397 -14.75 -2.21 -18.89
C THR A 397 -13.57 -2.30 -19.85
N ALA A 398 -13.82 -2.71 -21.10
CA ALA A 398 -12.78 -2.83 -22.12
C ALA A 398 -12.22 -1.48 -22.57
N LEU A 399 -13.07 -0.46 -22.77
CA LEU A 399 -12.61 0.90 -23.08
C LEU A 399 -11.78 1.48 -21.94
N TYR A 400 -12.18 1.25 -20.69
CA TYR A 400 -11.38 1.67 -19.54
C TYR A 400 -10.04 0.92 -19.47
N MET A 401 -10.03 -0.39 -19.67
CA MET A 401 -8.80 -1.17 -19.68
C MET A 401 -7.87 -0.78 -20.84
N GLN A 402 -8.44 -0.47 -22.01
CA GLN A 402 -7.71 0.08 -23.14
C GLN A 402 -7.03 1.41 -22.77
N GLN A 403 -7.73 2.32 -22.09
CA GLN A 403 -7.14 3.57 -21.61
C GLN A 403 -5.97 3.31 -20.66
N VAL A 404 -6.15 2.43 -19.67
CA VAL A 404 -5.10 2.01 -18.73
C VAL A 404 -3.88 1.44 -19.45
N MET A 405 -4.07 0.52 -20.39
CA MET A 405 -2.99 -0.11 -21.15
C MET A 405 -2.26 0.90 -22.06
N ASN A 406 -2.98 1.83 -22.68
CA ASN A 406 -2.39 2.87 -23.51
C ASN A 406 -1.50 3.81 -22.67
N GLU A 407 -1.93 4.18 -21.45
CA GLU A 407 -1.09 4.92 -20.49
C GLU A 407 0.12 4.10 -20.01
N ALA A 408 -0.02 2.77 -19.96
CA ALA A 408 1.08 1.85 -19.74
C ALA A 408 2.03 1.70 -20.94
N GLY A 409 1.76 2.34 -22.07
CA GLY A 409 2.57 2.26 -23.29
C GLY A 409 2.32 0.99 -24.11
N ILE A 410 1.21 0.29 -23.88
CA ILE A 410 0.86 -0.97 -24.55
C ILE A 410 -0.13 -0.69 -25.68
N ASN A 411 0.16 -1.21 -26.87
CA ASN A 411 -0.75 -1.14 -28.00
C ASN A 411 -1.91 -2.11 -27.81
N THR A 412 -3.14 -1.64 -28.05
CA THR A 412 -4.35 -2.46 -27.86
C THR A 412 -5.24 -2.48 -29.09
N LYS A 413 -6.03 -3.53 -29.23
CA LYS A 413 -7.10 -3.65 -30.22
C LYS A 413 -8.36 -4.19 -29.55
N LEU A 414 -9.44 -3.43 -29.59
CA LEU A 414 -10.75 -3.90 -29.16
C LEU A 414 -11.33 -4.83 -30.24
N CYS A 415 -11.86 -5.98 -29.86
CA CYS A 415 -12.45 -6.96 -30.76
C CYS A 415 -13.81 -7.39 -30.19
N LYS A 416 -14.87 -7.08 -30.93
CA LYS A 416 -16.21 -7.57 -30.63
C LYS A 416 -16.39 -8.90 -31.35
N MET A 417 -17.01 -9.88 -30.72
CA MET A 417 -17.31 -11.24 -31.21
C MET A 417 -17.26 -11.51 -32.73
N THR A 418 -17.78 -10.62 -33.59
CA THR A 418 -17.89 -10.79 -35.04
C THR A 418 -16.73 -10.21 -35.88
N ASP A 419 -15.76 -9.52 -35.27
CA ASP A 419 -14.70 -8.74 -35.94
C ASP A 419 -13.36 -9.47 -36.15
#